data_AF-A0A933PRK3-F1
#
_entry.id   AF-A0A933PRK3-F1
#
_cell.length_a   1.000
_cell.length_b   1.000
_cell.length_c   1.000
_cell.angle_alpha   90.00
_cell.angle_beta   90.00
_cell.angle_gamma   90.00
#
_symmetry.space_group_name_H-M   'P 1'
#
loop_
_entity.id
_entity.type
_entity.pdbx_description
1 polymer ?
#
loop_
_entity_poly.entity_id
_entity_poly.type
_entity_poly.pdbx_seq_one_letter_code
_entity_poly.pdbx_strand_id
1 'polypeptide(L)'
;MPRSILDTPLLKKTLADQGKGDRHAHERKLLRDALLQMREKAEILVQEIPRDIPGLTVHDVTHLDALWEMAALIAGDNYPLTPAEAFVLGGAILLHDAAMSLAAYPGGIDELKETTEWRDEAAAIRQELEPDRASTKLDPESEKEVLARALRARHAEQAKKIATRGWSTGLGSEYLIDNGELRSYYGELIGNIAHSHWWPVSKLESQLPRSINAARKLPHDWTVDPVRVACLLRVADAAHLSAERAPRFLMAIRNPKGQSALHWSFQTKLGNPRREDDRLIYATGSSFGIEETDAWWLCYDTLGMVQRELHDVDILLDGTNRTRLAAKQVAGAGSPDMLAKLVRVEGWKPVDAKLNVSNVPTLVRTLGGEKLYGDNPIYAVRELIQNSCDAIRARRILEKRPDDWGTITVGLNETTEGVWLVVSDDGIGMSERVLTGPLLDFGQSFWRSSLAKEEFPGLHAGGMSAIGQFGIGFFSIFMLGERVKVTSRRFDTGKDKALSVWPEKS
;
A
#
# COMPACT_ATOMS: atom_id res chain seq x y z
N MET A 1 -31.82 -13.65 -6.10
CA MET A 1 -30.90 -14.30 -5.14
C MET A 1 -29.53 -13.68 -5.37
N PRO A 2 -28.74 -13.42 -4.31
CA PRO A 2 -27.33 -13.08 -4.53
C PRO A 2 -26.68 -14.20 -5.35
N ARG A 3 -25.88 -13.85 -6.37
CA ARG A 3 -25.11 -14.85 -7.12
C ARG A 3 -24.20 -15.58 -6.16
N SER A 4 -24.13 -16.91 -6.26
CA SER A 4 -23.18 -17.67 -5.46
C SER A 4 -21.77 -17.30 -5.91
N ILE A 5 -20.83 -17.13 -4.97
CA ILE A 5 -19.41 -16.94 -5.35
C ILE A 5 -18.89 -18.11 -6.19
N LEU A 6 -19.50 -19.29 -6.06
CA LEU A 6 -19.15 -20.47 -6.85
C LEU A 6 -19.55 -20.34 -8.33
N ASP A 7 -20.40 -19.38 -8.67
CA ASP A 7 -20.78 -19.09 -10.06
C ASP A 7 -19.74 -18.21 -10.77
N THR A 8 -18.80 -17.60 -10.03
CA THR A 8 -17.71 -16.79 -10.61
C THR A 8 -16.83 -17.67 -11.51
N PRO A 9 -16.32 -17.17 -12.64
CA PRO A 9 -15.62 -18.01 -13.63
C PRO A 9 -14.43 -18.80 -13.05
N LEU A 10 -13.65 -18.20 -12.15
CA LEU A 10 -12.50 -18.85 -11.52
C LEU A 10 -12.93 -19.98 -10.59
N LEU A 11 -13.89 -19.74 -9.67
CA LEU A 11 -14.37 -20.76 -8.76
C LEU A 11 -15.17 -21.85 -9.49
N LYS A 12 -15.92 -21.50 -10.52
CA LYS A 12 -16.67 -22.44 -11.34
C LYS A 12 -15.79 -23.48 -12.01
N LYS A 13 -14.58 -23.10 -12.44
CA LYS A 13 -13.61 -24.03 -13.06
C LYS A 13 -12.79 -24.81 -12.04
N THR A 14 -12.74 -24.38 -10.78
CA THR A 14 -11.79 -24.89 -9.79
C THR A 14 -12.45 -25.55 -8.59
N LEU A 15 -13.40 -24.93 -7.91
CA LEU A 15 -13.98 -25.46 -6.67
C LEU A 15 -15.46 -25.87 -6.81
N ALA A 16 -16.15 -25.40 -7.84
CA ALA A 16 -17.52 -25.83 -8.11
C ALA A 16 -17.59 -27.30 -8.54
N ASP A 17 -18.77 -27.91 -8.39
CA ASP A 17 -19.01 -29.29 -8.85
C ASP A 17 -18.84 -29.40 -10.38
N GLN A 18 -18.00 -30.34 -10.84
CA GLN A 18 -17.75 -30.58 -12.26
C GLN A 18 -18.60 -31.74 -12.83
N GLY A 19 -19.53 -32.28 -12.04
CA GLY A 19 -20.48 -33.31 -12.45
C GLY A 19 -19.90 -34.73 -12.41
N LYS A 20 -20.66 -35.69 -12.97
CA LYS A 20 -20.45 -37.14 -12.82
C LYS A 20 -19.11 -37.69 -13.36
N GLY A 21 -18.30 -36.88 -14.03
CA GLY A 21 -16.99 -37.25 -14.59
C GLY A 21 -15.78 -36.80 -13.76
N ASP A 22 -15.99 -36.06 -12.66
CA ASP A 22 -14.91 -35.50 -11.86
C ASP A 22 -14.24 -36.55 -10.97
N ARG A 23 -13.05 -36.99 -11.38
CA ARG A 23 -12.25 -37.97 -10.63
C ARG A 23 -11.78 -37.44 -9.28
N HIS A 24 -11.79 -36.11 -9.08
CA HIS A 24 -11.34 -35.44 -7.87
C HIS A 24 -12.48 -34.69 -7.17
N ALA A 25 -13.72 -35.15 -7.35
CA ALA A 25 -14.91 -34.52 -6.77
C ALA A 25 -14.84 -34.40 -5.24
N HIS A 26 -14.27 -35.40 -4.56
CA HIS A 26 -14.14 -35.41 -3.11
C HIS A 26 -13.14 -34.35 -2.63
N GLU A 27 -11.95 -34.30 -3.22
CA GLU A 27 -10.88 -33.36 -2.89
C GLU A 27 -11.30 -31.91 -3.20
N ARG A 28 -12.02 -31.71 -4.31
CA ARG A 28 -12.59 -30.42 -4.68
C ARG A 28 -13.64 -29.96 -3.67
N LYS A 29 -14.54 -30.87 -3.28
CA LYS A 29 -15.54 -30.62 -2.24
C LYS A 29 -14.88 -30.27 -0.90
N LEU A 30 -13.82 -30.98 -0.51
CA LEU A 30 -13.07 -30.68 0.72
C LEU A 30 -12.57 -29.23 0.74
N LEU A 31 -11.91 -28.79 -0.35
CA LEU A 31 -11.40 -27.41 -0.46
C LEU A 31 -12.53 -26.38 -0.51
N ARG A 32 -13.60 -26.67 -1.26
CA ARG A 32 -14.78 -25.80 -1.36
C ARG A 32 -15.45 -25.61 0.00
N ASP A 33 -15.74 -26.71 0.69
CA ASP A 33 -16.47 -26.66 1.96
C ASP A 33 -15.63 -25.94 3.02
N ALA A 34 -14.30 -26.17 3.04
CA ALA A 34 -13.38 -25.44 3.90
C ALA A 34 -13.33 -23.93 3.59
N LEU A 35 -13.33 -23.54 2.31
CA LEU A 35 -13.36 -22.12 1.91
C LEU A 35 -14.67 -21.45 2.30
N LEU A 36 -15.81 -22.11 2.12
CA LEU A 36 -17.12 -21.57 2.49
C LEU A 36 -17.25 -21.40 4.01
N GLN A 37 -16.79 -22.37 4.80
CA GLN A 37 -16.72 -22.25 6.26
C GLN A 37 -15.81 -21.09 6.70
N MET A 38 -14.65 -20.95 6.06
CA MET A 38 -13.76 -19.82 6.31
C MET A 38 -14.44 -18.49 5.96
N ARG A 39 -15.19 -18.43 4.86
CA ARG A 39 -15.95 -17.24 4.47
C ARG A 39 -16.99 -16.86 5.52
N GLU A 40 -17.75 -17.82 6.06
CA GLU A 40 -18.74 -17.55 7.12
C GLU A 40 -18.09 -16.90 8.36
N LYS A 41 -16.91 -17.37 8.75
CA LYS A 41 -16.18 -16.80 9.88
C LYS A 41 -15.52 -15.46 9.55
N ALA A 42 -14.94 -15.32 8.37
CA ALA A 42 -14.35 -14.07 7.90
C ALA A 42 -15.41 -12.98 7.75
N GLU A 43 -16.61 -13.35 7.29
CA GLU A 43 -17.77 -12.48 7.19
C GLU A 43 -18.02 -11.82 8.54
N ILE A 44 -18.09 -12.57 9.65
CA ILE A 44 -18.26 -12.03 11.02
C ILE A 44 -17.20 -10.97 11.38
N LEU A 45 -15.94 -11.19 11.03
CA LEU A 45 -14.87 -10.22 11.31
C LEU A 45 -15.04 -8.92 10.52
N VAL A 46 -15.28 -9.03 9.21
CA VAL A 46 -15.32 -7.85 8.34
C VAL A 46 -16.57 -7.00 8.52
N GLN A 47 -17.66 -7.53 9.10
CA GLN A 47 -18.84 -6.69 9.43
C GLN A 47 -18.55 -5.69 10.56
N GLU A 48 -17.50 -5.91 11.35
CA GLU A 48 -17.09 -4.95 12.39
C GLU A 48 -16.24 -3.80 11.82
N ILE A 49 -15.68 -3.92 10.60
CA ILE A 49 -14.85 -2.86 9.99
C ILE A 49 -15.61 -1.51 9.92
N PRO A 50 -16.86 -1.44 9.45
CA PRO A 50 -17.64 -0.20 9.49
C PRO A 50 -17.87 0.40 10.88
N ARG A 51 -17.80 -0.41 11.94
CA ARG A 51 -17.98 0.06 13.31
C ARG A 51 -16.70 0.71 13.82
N ASP A 52 -15.56 0.11 13.53
CA ASP A 52 -14.25 0.61 13.96
C ASP A 52 -13.72 1.74 13.05
N ILE A 53 -14.07 1.71 11.75
CA ILE A 53 -13.63 2.67 10.73
C ILE A 53 -14.83 3.15 9.89
N PRO A 54 -15.74 3.96 10.47
CA PRO A 54 -17.01 4.32 9.82
C PRO A 54 -16.88 5.13 8.53
N GLY A 55 -15.78 5.88 8.38
CA GLY A 55 -15.53 6.69 7.18
C GLY A 55 -15.15 5.87 5.94
N LEU A 56 -14.74 4.62 6.11
CA LEU A 56 -14.25 3.79 5.02
C LEU A 56 -15.38 3.41 4.05
N THR A 57 -15.05 3.22 2.77
CA THR A 57 -15.98 2.61 1.79
C THR A 57 -16.36 1.19 2.24
N VAL A 58 -17.24 0.51 1.52
CA VAL A 58 -17.62 -0.87 1.87
C VAL A 58 -16.38 -1.78 1.86
N HIS A 59 -16.12 -2.42 3.01
CA HIS A 59 -15.04 -3.38 3.23
C HIS A 59 -15.56 -4.63 3.95
N ASP A 60 -16.86 -4.93 3.80
CA ASP A 60 -17.46 -6.16 4.33
C ASP A 60 -17.33 -7.33 3.33
N VAL A 61 -18.02 -8.44 3.62
CA VAL A 61 -17.94 -9.65 2.80
C VAL A 61 -18.37 -9.43 1.34
N THR A 62 -19.21 -8.42 1.05
CA THR A 62 -19.63 -8.13 -0.32
C THR A 62 -18.46 -7.64 -1.17
N HIS A 63 -17.53 -6.89 -0.58
CA HIS A 63 -16.27 -6.52 -1.23
C HIS A 63 -15.41 -7.75 -1.47
N LEU A 64 -15.24 -8.61 -0.48
CA LEU A 64 -14.43 -9.81 -0.59
C LEU A 64 -14.94 -10.74 -1.71
N ASP A 65 -16.25 -10.91 -1.81
CA ASP A 65 -16.88 -11.69 -2.86
C ASP A 65 -16.68 -11.08 -4.25
N ALA A 66 -16.80 -9.76 -4.36
CA ALA A 66 -16.60 -9.04 -5.63
C ALA A 66 -15.16 -9.18 -6.16
N LEU A 67 -14.18 -9.45 -5.30
CA LEU A 67 -12.80 -9.71 -5.73
C LEU A 67 -12.66 -10.98 -6.56
N TRP A 68 -13.56 -11.95 -6.45
CA TRP A 68 -13.57 -13.10 -7.35
C TRP A 68 -13.95 -12.74 -8.77
N GLU A 69 -14.95 -11.87 -8.94
CA GLU A 69 -15.35 -11.36 -10.25
C GLU A 69 -14.24 -10.47 -10.83
N MET A 70 -13.58 -9.66 -9.99
CA MET A 70 -12.47 -8.80 -10.42
C MET A 70 -11.25 -9.61 -10.83
N ALA A 71 -10.86 -10.59 -10.02
CA ALA A 71 -9.79 -11.53 -10.36
C ALA A 71 -10.11 -12.27 -11.66
N ALA A 72 -11.35 -12.73 -11.87
CA ALA A 72 -11.75 -13.40 -13.11
C ALA A 72 -11.66 -12.47 -14.33
N LEU A 73 -12.12 -11.23 -14.19
CA LEU A 73 -12.08 -10.22 -15.25
C LEU A 73 -10.64 -9.92 -15.70
N ILE A 74 -9.74 -9.75 -14.73
CA ILE A 74 -8.33 -9.40 -14.94
C ILE A 74 -7.52 -10.60 -15.44
N ALA A 75 -7.71 -11.77 -14.85
CA ALA A 75 -7.02 -12.99 -15.22
C ALA A 75 -7.39 -13.44 -16.65
N GLY A 76 -8.64 -13.21 -17.04
CA GLY A 76 -9.20 -13.66 -18.32
C GLY A 76 -9.70 -15.10 -18.27
N ASP A 77 -10.50 -15.47 -19.28
CA ASP A 77 -11.30 -16.69 -19.23
C ASP A 77 -10.45 -17.96 -19.08
N ASN A 78 -9.27 -18.01 -19.68
CA ASN A 78 -8.45 -19.23 -19.74
C ASN A 78 -7.30 -19.24 -18.73
N TYR A 79 -7.37 -18.40 -17.71
CA TYR A 79 -6.30 -18.34 -16.72
C TYR A 79 -6.18 -19.68 -15.96
N PRO A 80 -5.00 -20.31 -15.95
CA PRO A 80 -4.82 -21.60 -15.32
C PRO A 80 -4.74 -21.39 -13.80
N LEU A 81 -5.62 -22.04 -13.07
CA LEU A 81 -5.63 -21.99 -11.60
C LEU A 81 -5.98 -23.38 -11.08
N THR A 82 -5.14 -23.96 -10.22
CA THR A 82 -5.46 -25.27 -9.62
C THR A 82 -6.51 -25.11 -8.53
N PRO A 83 -7.26 -26.16 -8.15
CA PRO A 83 -8.17 -26.08 -7.00
C PRO A 83 -7.47 -25.70 -5.69
N ALA A 84 -6.22 -26.11 -5.49
CA ALA A 84 -5.42 -25.66 -4.33
C ALA A 84 -5.11 -24.15 -4.40
N GLU A 85 -4.77 -23.63 -5.57
CA GLU A 85 -4.59 -22.19 -5.77
C GLU A 85 -5.88 -21.41 -5.55
N ALA A 86 -7.03 -21.95 -5.94
CA ALA A 86 -8.33 -21.33 -5.69
C ALA A 86 -8.62 -21.26 -4.19
N PHE A 87 -8.31 -22.33 -3.46
CA PHE A 87 -8.43 -22.33 -2.01
C PHE A 87 -7.51 -21.30 -1.36
N VAL A 88 -6.24 -21.23 -1.78
CA VAL A 88 -5.26 -20.28 -1.23
C VAL A 88 -5.62 -18.83 -1.59
N LEU A 89 -6.00 -18.56 -2.85
CA LEU A 89 -6.48 -17.25 -3.29
C LEU A 89 -7.71 -16.82 -2.49
N GLY A 90 -8.68 -17.74 -2.35
CA GLY A 90 -9.89 -17.49 -1.58
C GLY A 90 -9.61 -17.18 -0.12
N GLY A 91 -8.75 -17.96 0.53
CA GLY A 91 -8.30 -17.66 1.89
C GLY A 91 -7.62 -16.29 1.98
N ALA A 92 -6.76 -15.94 1.03
CA ALA A 92 -6.05 -14.66 1.05
C ALA A 92 -6.98 -13.47 0.81
N ILE A 93 -7.94 -13.59 -0.14
CA ILE A 93 -9.03 -12.64 -0.34
C ILE A 93 -9.80 -12.44 0.96
N LEU A 94 -10.17 -13.52 1.65
CA LEU A 94 -10.94 -13.42 2.89
C LEU A 94 -10.20 -12.75 4.05
N LEU A 95 -8.86 -12.74 4.03
CA LEU A 95 -8.05 -12.23 5.14
C LEU A 95 -7.40 -10.87 4.90
N HIS A 96 -7.12 -10.47 3.66
CA HIS A 96 -6.27 -9.31 3.37
C HIS A 96 -6.69 -8.05 4.14
N ASP A 97 -8.00 -7.80 4.19
CA ASP A 97 -8.62 -6.67 4.88
C ASP A 97 -9.26 -7.03 6.23
N ALA A 98 -9.35 -8.32 6.57
CA ALA A 98 -10.08 -8.78 7.76
C ALA A 98 -9.52 -8.25 9.09
N ALA A 99 -8.28 -7.76 9.08
CA ALA A 99 -7.65 -7.16 10.24
C ALA A 99 -7.82 -5.64 10.35
N MET A 100 -8.63 -4.99 9.50
CA MET A 100 -9.07 -3.60 9.67
C MET A 100 -10.17 -3.42 10.74
N SER A 101 -10.19 -4.31 11.73
CA SER A 101 -11.18 -4.34 12.81
C SER A 101 -10.50 -4.81 14.10
N LEU A 102 -10.94 -4.27 15.24
CA LEU A 102 -10.52 -4.71 16.58
C LEU A 102 -10.87 -6.17 16.85
N ALA A 103 -11.87 -6.73 16.17
CA ALA A 103 -12.23 -8.15 16.30
C ALA A 103 -11.09 -9.09 15.88
N ALA A 104 -10.16 -8.62 15.04
CA ALA A 104 -8.97 -9.36 14.64
C ALA A 104 -7.84 -9.37 15.69
N TYR A 105 -8.06 -8.73 16.85
CA TYR A 105 -7.10 -8.62 17.95
C TYR A 105 -7.70 -9.30 19.19
N PRO A 106 -7.25 -10.50 19.57
CA PRO A 106 -7.79 -11.21 20.73
C PRO A 106 -7.68 -10.43 22.05
N GLY A 107 -6.67 -9.57 22.22
CA GLY A 107 -6.56 -8.63 23.35
C GLY A 107 -7.26 -7.29 23.13
N GLY A 108 -8.07 -7.16 22.07
CA GLY A 108 -8.84 -5.97 21.75
C GLY A 108 -8.00 -4.71 21.59
N ILE A 109 -8.56 -3.58 22.06
CA ILE A 109 -7.90 -2.28 21.97
C ILE A 109 -6.62 -2.20 22.78
N ASP A 110 -6.49 -2.95 23.88
CA ASP A 110 -5.28 -2.93 24.71
C ASP A 110 -4.11 -3.57 23.96
N GLU A 111 -4.34 -4.70 23.27
CA GLU A 111 -3.33 -5.29 22.35
C GLU A 111 -2.92 -4.28 21.27
N LEU A 112 -3.87 -3.54 20.69
CA LEU A 112 -3.56 -2.54 19.66
C LEU A 112 -2.79 -1.33 20.22
N LYS A 113 -3.11 -0.84 21.42
CA LYS A 113 -2.44 0.29 22.08
C LYS A 113 -0.97 0.03 22.39
N GLU A 114 -0.59 -1.24 22.54
CA GLU A 114 0.79 -1.65 22.76
C GLU A 114 1.65 -1.62 21.48
N THR A 115 1.02 -1.52 20.31
CA THR A 115 1.69 -1.57 19.01
C THR A 115 2.45 -0.29 18.70
N THR A 116 3.48 -0.43 17.86
CA THR A 116 4.27 0.70 17.38
C THR A 116 3.42 1.65 16.53
N GLU A 117 2.56 1.09 15.67
CA GLU A 117 1.70 1.85 14.76
C GLU A 117 0.71 2.72 15.53
N TRP A 118 0.10 2.18 16.59
CA TRP A 118 -0.76 2.99 17.47
C TRP A 118 0.00 4.16 18.08
N ARG A 119 1.20 3.90 18.62
CA ARG A 119 2.00 4.95 19.28
C ARG A 119 2.44 6.03 18.31
N ASP A 120 2.83 5.66 17.09
CA ASP A 120 3.22 6.59 16.04
C ASP A 120 2.03 7.43 15.56
N GLU A 121 0.87 6.82 15.32
CA GLU A 121 -0.33 7.57 14.92
C GLU A 121 -0.85 8.49 16.04
N ALA A 122 -0.80 8.02 17.28
CA ALA A 122 -1.12 8.86 18.45
C ALA A 122 -0.17 10.05 18.57
N ALA A 123 1.13 9.86 18.30
CA ALA A 123 2.09 10.96 18.31
C ALA A 123 1.86 11.93 17.15
N ALA A 124 1.57 11.43 15.95
CA ALA A 124 1.29 12.25 14.76
C ALA A 124 0.05 13.13 14.98
N ILE A 125 -1.06 12.58 15.46
CA ILE A 125 -2.29 13.34 15.70
C ILE A 125 -2.10 14.39 16.81
N ARG A 126 -1.33 14.09 17.87
CA ARG A 126 -0.98 15.12 18.87
C ARG A 126 -0.22 16.29 18.24
N GLN A 127 0.72 16.00 17.35
CA GLN A 127 1.51 17.03 16.66
C GLN A 127 0.65 17.86 15.69
N GLU A 128 -0.35 17.25 15.04
CA GLU A 128 -1.31 17.94 14.18
C GLU A 128 -2.20 18.93 14.97
N LEU A 129 -2.61 18.57 16.19
CA LEU A 129 -3.53 19.35 17.02
C LEU A 129 -2.85 20.49 17.81
N GLU A 130 -1.69 20.23 18.42
CA GLU A 130 -0.98 21.20 19.27
C GLU A 130 0.54 21.15 19.03
N PRO A 131 1.06 21.88 18.01
CA PRO A 131 2.50 21.86 17.68
C PRO A 131 3.42 22.28 18.83
N ASP A 132 2.90 23.13 19.74
CA ASP A 132 3.66 23.79 20.81
C ASP A 132 3.32 23.32 22.24
N ARG A 133 2.41 22.34 22.41
CA ARG A 133 2.02 21.84 23.75
C ARG A 133 2.07 20.32 23.84
N ALA A 134 2.72 19.85 24.91
CA ALA A 134 2.68 18.46 25.34
C ALA A 134 1.35 18.14 26.05
N SER A 135 0.23 18.23 25.35
CA SER A 135 -1.01 17.60 25.84
C SER A 135 -0.78 16.08 25.90
N THR A 136 -1.02 15.49 27.06
CA THR A 136 -0.75 14.06 27.31
C THR A 136 -1.94 13.16 26.97
N LYS A 137 -3.16 13.69 26.83
CA LYS A 137 -4.36 12.90 26.51
C LYS A 137 -5.03 13.38 25.23
N LEU A 138 -5.25 12.42 24.33
CA LEU A 138 -6.13 12.59 23.17
C LEU A 138 -7.58 12.66 23.65
N ASP A 139 -8.38 13.52 23.04
CA ASP A 139 -9.82 13.49 23.22
C ASP A 139 -10.43 12.26 22.53
N PRO A 140 -11.68 11.88 22.85
CA PRO A 140 -12.29 10.66 22.32
C PRO A 140 -12.41 10.61 20.79
N GLU A 141 -12.55 11.75 20.11
CA GLU A 141 -12.67 11.76 18.65
C GLU A 141 -11.30 11.54 18.00
N SER A 142 -10.27 12.18 18.54
CA SER A 142 -8.89 11.93 18.12
C SER A 142 -8.44 10.49 18.39
N GLU A 143 -8.91 9.87 19.49
CA GLU A 143 -8.62 8.45 19.77
C GLU A 143 -9.26 7.49 18.74
N LYS A 144 -10.46 7.81 18.22
CA LYS A 144 -11.06 7.05 17.12
C LYS A 144 -10.27 7.19 15.82
N GLU A 145 -9.76 8.39 15.54
CA GLU A 145 -8.92 8.62 14.37
C GLU A 145 -7.59 7.84 14.49
N VAL A 146 -6.97 7.82 15.68
CA VAL A 146 -5.80 6.94 15.95
C VAL A 146 -6.16 5.47 15.71
N LEU A 147 -7.30 5.01 16.24
CA LEU A 147 -7.76 3.64 16.04
C LEU A 147 -7.86 3.30 14.55
N ALA A 148 -8.55 4.14 13.77
CA ALA A 148 -8.70 3.95 12.34
C ALA A 148 -7.35 3.91 11.61
N ARG A 149 -6.44 4.85 11.89
CA ARG A 149 -5.11 4.90 11.26
C ARG A 149 -4.24 3.72 11.67
N ALA A 150 -4.27 3.32 12.94
CA ALA A 150 -3.47 2.19 13.46
C ALA A 150 -3.94 0.84 12.90
N LEU A 151 -5.26 0.61 12.84
CA LEU A 151 -5.82 -0.58 12.19
C LEU A 151 -5.40 -0.64 10.72
N ARG A 152 -5.51 0.47 9.99
CA ARG A 152 -5.07 0.54 8.58
C ARG A 152 -3.55 0.37 8.42
N ALA A 153 -2.72 0.88 9.31
CA ALA A 153 -1.28 0.69 9.21
C ALA A 153 -0.85 -0.77 9.48
N ARG A 154 -1.59 -1.48 10.32
CA ARG A 154 -1.20 -2.81 10.82
C ARG A 154 -1.95 -3.99 10.19
N HIS A 155 -3.09 -3.75 9.53
CA HIS A 155 -3.98 -4.84 9.08
C HIS A 155 -3.26 -5.89 8.22
N ALA A 156 -2.42 -5.50 7.26
CA ALA A 156 -1.77 -6.47 6.39
C ALA A 156 -0.85 -7.45 7.17
N GLU A 157 -0.08 -6.95 8.16
CA GLU A 157 0.74 -7.80 9.02
C GLU A 157 -0.12 -8.65 9.97
N GLN A 158 -1.21 -8.08 10.48
CA GLN A 158 -2.13 -8.79 11.36
C GLN A 158 -2.93 -9.87 10.62
N ALA A 159 -3.29 -9.65 9.34
CA ALA A 159 -3.93 -10.61 8.44
C ALA A 159 -3.10 -11.90 8.31
N LYS A 160 -1.76 -11.77 8.25
CA LYS A 160 -0.85 -12.92 8.31
C LYS A 160 -1.00 -13.72 9.60
N LYS A 161 -1.10 -13.05 10.74
CA LYS A 161 -1.15 -13.69 12.06
C LYS A 161 -2.47 -14.42 12.28
N ILE A 162 -3.60 -13.82 11.89
CA ILE A 162 -4.92 -14.39 12.11
C ILE A 162 -5.23 -15.60 11.21
N ALA A 163 -4.45 -15.82 10.15
CA ALA A 163 -4.59 -17.00 9.29
C ALA A 163 -4.35 -18.33 10.04
N THR A 164 -3.50 -18.31 11.07
CA THR A 164 -3.14 -19.49 11.87
C THR A 164 -3.45 -19.35 13.36
N ARG A 165 -3.67 -18.12 13.86
CA ARG A 165 -4.01 -17.85 15.26
C ARG A 165 -5.46 -18.25 15.55
N GLY A 166 -5.68 -18.90 16.69
CA GLY A 166 -7.01 -19.22 17.18
C GLY A 166 -7.50 -18.20 18.22
N TRP A 167 -8.82 -18.07 18.33
CA TRP A 167 -9.48 -17.36 19.42
C TRP A 167 -9.78 -18.36 20.53
N SER A 168 -9.22 -18.12 21.71
CA SER A 168 -9.51 -18.95 22.87
C SER A 168 -10.92 -18.66 23.35
N THR A 169 -11.73 -19.70 23.42
CA THR A 169 -13.00 -19.72 24.13
C THR A 169 -12.81 -20.55 25.40
N GLY A 170 -13.70 -20.40 26.39
CA GLY A 170 -13.70 -21.28 27.56
C GLY A 170 -13.97 -22.76 27.22
N LEU A 171 -14.31 -23.07 25.96
CA LEU A 171 -14.67 -24.39 25.45
C LEU A 171 -13.65 -24.96 24.44
N GLY A 172 -12.61 -24.22 24.07
CA GLY A 172 -11.64 -24.62 23.06
C GLY A 172 -11.04 -23.45 22.30
N SER A 173 -10.41 -23.70 21.15
CA SER A 173 -9.93 -22.63 20.26
C SER A 173 -10.66 -22.67 18.93
N GLU A 174 -11.18 -21.52 18.52
CA GLU A 174 -11.80 -21.32 17.21
C GLU A 174 -10.77 -20.77 16.22
N TYR A 175 -10.81 -21.22 14.97
CA TYR A 175 -9.91 -20.78 13.91
C TYR A 175 -10.70 -20.31 12.69
N LEU A 176 -10.12 -19.44 11.87
CA LEU A 176 -10.72 -19.05 10.58
C LEU A 176 -10.73 -20.20 9.58
N ILE A 177 -9.65 -20.98 9.52
CA ILE A 177 -9.57 -22.20 8.71
C ILE A 177 -9.84 -23.38 9.63
N ASP A 178 -11.05 -23.93 9.65
CA ASP A 178 -11.41 -25.00 10.59
C ASP A 178 -10.66 -26.32 10.37
N ASN A 179 -10.50 -26.70 9.10
CA ASN A 179 -9.77 -27.90 8.74
C ASN A 179 -8.30 -27.78 9.19
N GLY A 180 -7.93 -28.54 10.23
CA GLY A 180 -6.59 -28.50 10.83
C GLY A 180 -5.46 -28.93 9.89
N GLU A 181 -5.72 -29.87 8.97
CA GLU A 181 -4.74 -30.26 7.94
C GLU A 181 -4.48 -29.11 6.95
N LEU A 182 -5.54 -28.48 6.44
CA LEU A 182 -5.40 -27.34 5.51
C LEU A 182 -4.83 -26.09 6.20
N ARG A 183 -5.23 -25.82 7.45
CA ARG A 183 -4.71 -24.69 8.24
C ARG A 183 -3.22 -24.84 8.51
N SER A 184 -2.78 -26.01 8.96
CA SER A 184 -1.36 -26.25 9.24
C SER A 184 -0.50 -26.22 7.96
N TYR A 185 -1.07 -26.60 6.82
CA TYR A 185 -0.33 -26.69 5.56
C TYR A 185 -0.34 -25.40 4.73
N TYR A 186 -1.49 -24.75 4.57
CA TYR A 186 -1.66 -23.55 3.75
C TYR A 186 -1.88 -22.26 4.55
N GLY A 187 -2.18 -22.31 5.86
CA GLY A 187 -2.55 -21.12 6.64
C GLY A 187 -1.45 -20.05 6.65
N GLU A 188 -0.19 -20.42 6.86
CA GLU A 188 0.92 -19.47 6.80
C GLU A 188 1.09 -18.87 5.39
N LEU A 189 0.93 -19.70 4.35
CA LEU A 189 1.00 -19.25 2.96
C LEU A 189 -0.10 -18.24 2.63
N ILE A 190 -1.35 -18.56 3.00
CA ILE A 190 -2.51 -17.69 2.85
C ILE A 190 -2.25 -16.35 3.56
N GLY A 191 -1.76 -16.39 4.80
CA GLY A 191 -1.41 -15.21 5.57
C GLY A 191 -0.29 -14.37 4.94
N ASN A 192 0.75 -15.02 4.42
CA ASN A 192 1.84 -14.33 3.71
C ASN A 192 1.35 -13.65 2.42
N ILE A 193 0.49 -14.32 1.64
CA ILE A 193 -0.11 -13.75 0.43
C ILE A 193 -1.02 -12.57 0.79
N ALA A 194 -1.86 -12.71 1.81
CA ALA A 194 -2.70 -11.64 2.31
C ALA A 194 -1.86 -10.43 2.74
N HIS A 195 -0.81 -10.60 3.54
CA HIS A 195 0.11 -9.52 3.92
C HIS A 195 0.84 -8.91 2.70
N SER A 196 1.14 -9.74 1.69
CA SER A 196 1.92 -9.29 0.54
C SER A 196 1.25 -8.20 -0.27
N HIS A 197 -0.06 -7.91 -0.10
CA HIS A 197 -0.74 -6.82 -0.79
C HIS A 197 -0.24 -5.41 -0.41
N TRP A 198 0.50 -5.29 0.71
CA TRP A 198 1.18 -4.05 1.12
C TRP A 198 2.65 -3.98 0.72
N TRP A 199 3.21 -5.07 0.18
CA TRP A 199 4.61 -5.06 -0.24
C TRP A 199 4.76 -4.34 -1.58
N PRO A 200 5.95 -3.80 -1.89
CA PRO A 200 6.31 -3.54 -3.28
C PRO A 200 6.26 -4.85 -4.08
N VAL A 201 5.75 -4.81 -5.32
CA VAL A 201 5.66 -5.99 -6.22
C VAL A 201 7.02 -6.69 -6.36
N SER A 202 8.12 -5.93 -6.38
CA SER A 202 9.49 -6.45 -6.46
C SER A 202 9.89 -7.38 -5.31
N LYS A 203 9.22 -7.32 -4.15
CA LYS A 203 9.50 -8.21 -3.03
C LYS A 203 8.87 -9.59 -3.17
N LEU A 204 7.81 -9.74 -3.99
CA LEU A 204 7.02 -10.97 -4.06
C LEU A 204 7.88 -12.21 -4.36
N GLU A 205 8.75 -12.13 -5.36
CA GLU A 205 9.60 -13.28 -5.74
C GLU A 205 10.61 -13.65 -4.66
N SER A 206 11.17 -12.67 -3.95
CA SER A 206 12.17 -12.90 -2.91
C SER A 206 11.60 -13.39 -1.59
N GLN A 207 10.33 -13.08 -1.31
CA GLN A 207 9.69 -13.32 -0.01
C GLN A 207 8.70 -14.50 -0.03
N LEU A 208 8.17 -14.86 -1.21
CA LEU A 208 7.26 -16.00 -1.35
C LEU A 208 7.99 -17.21 -1.95
N PRO A 209 7.64 -18.43 -1.53
CA PRO A 209 8.23 -19.62 -2.11
C PRO A 209 7.87 -19.74 -3.59
N ARG A 210 8.77 -20.31 -4.40
CA ARG A 210 8.57 -20.46 -5.84
C ARG A 210 7.37 -21.34 -6.19
N SER A 211 7.17 -22.42 -5.45
CA SER A 211 6.06 -23.35 -5.59
C SER A 211 5.87 -24.13 -4.30
N ILE A 212 4.62 -24.50 -4.01
CA ILE A 212 4.23 -25.35 -2.88
C ILE A 212 3.48 -26.56 -3.44
N ASN A 213 3.83 -27.74 -2.94
CA ASN A 213 3.18 -28.99 -3.33
C ASN A 213 1.73 -29.04 -2.84
N ALA A 214 0.94 -29.94 -3.42
CA ALA A 214 -0.40 -30.19 -2.94
C ALA A 214 -0.39 -30.79 -1.51
N ALA A 215 -1.32 -30.34 -0.67
CA ALA A 215 -1.52 -30.89 0.67
C ALA A 215 -1.85 -32.40 0.63
N ARG A 216 -1.70 -33.07 1.78
CA ARG A 216 -2.00 -34.51 1.91
C ARG A 216 -3.41 -34.81 1.40
N LYS A 217 -3.56 -35.90 0.63
CA LYS A 217 -4.82 -36.36 0.01
C LYS A 217 -5.33 -35.48 -1.15
N LEU A 218 -4.64 -34.42 -1.54
CA LEU A 218 -4.94 -33.68 -2.77
C LEU A 218 -4.13 -34.25 -3.95
N PRO A 219 -4.61 -34.14 -5.20
CA PRO A 219 -3.86 -34.53 -6.39
C PRO A 219 -2.51 -33.81 -6.49
N HIS A 220 -1.47 -34.54 -6.88
CA HIS A 220 -0.08 -34.03 -6.90
C HIS A 220 0.13 -32.83 -7.83
N ASP A 221 -0.68 -32.70 -8.87
CA ASP A 221 -0.66 -31.62 -9.85
C ASP A 221 -1.39 -30.35 -9.36
N TRP A 222 -2.07 -30.39 -8.20
CA TRP A 222 -2.67 -29.21 -7.57
C TRP A 222 -1.63 -28.44 -6.75
N THR A 223 -0.50 -28.11 -7.39
CA THR A 223 0.52 -27.24 -6.82
C THR A 223 0.04 -25.80 -6.73
N VAL A 224 0.65 -25.03 -5.84
CA VAL A 224 0.40 -23.59 -5.67
C VAL A 224 1.63 -22.82 -6.09
N ASP A 225 1.47 -21.84 -6.99
CA ASP A 225 2.46 -20.79 -7.26
C ASP A 225 2.05 -19.53 -6.46
N PRO A 226 2.69 -19.27 -5.31
CA PRO A 226 2.33 -18.16 -4.42
C PRO A 226 2.44 -16.79 -5.05
N VAL A 227 3.45 -16.57 -5.91
CA VAL A 227 3.68 -15.27 -6.55
C VAL A 227 2.54 -14.98 -7.51
N ARG A 228 2.12 -15.98 -8.27
CA ARG A 228 0.96 -15.88 -9.17
C ARG A 228 -0.33 -15.56 -8.42
N VAL A 229 -0.58 -16.25 -7.31
CA VAL A 229 -1.76 -16.02 -6.47
C VAL A 229 -1.74 -14.62 -5.82
N ALA A 230 -0.58 -14.18 -5.33
CA ALA A 230 -0.39 -12.84 -4.80
C ALA A 230 -0.63 -11.75 -5.85
N CYS A 231 -0.12 -11.93 -7.07
CA CYS A 231 -0.37 -11.01 -8.17
C CYS A 231 -1.87 -10.84 -8.45
N LEU A 232 -2.64 -11.93 -8.48
CA LEU A 232 -4.09 -11.87 -8.68
C LEU A 232 -4.82 -11.13 -7.56
N LEU A 233 -4.52 -11.43 -6.30
CA LEU A 233 -5.12 -10.74 -5.15
C LEU A 233 -4.89 -9.23 -5.26
N ARG A 234 -3.64 -8.82 -5.48
CA ARG A 234 -3.22 -7.42 -5.49
C ARG A 234 -3.91 -6.60 -6.55
N VAL A 235 -3.89 -7.07 -7.80
CA VAL A 235 -4.54 -6.34 -8.90
C VAL A 235 -6.06 -6.38 -8.78
N ALA A 236 -6.65 -7.47 -8.27
CA ALA A 236 -8.08 -7.56 -8.06
C ALA A 236 -8.56 -6.57 -7.00
N ASP A 237 -7.83 -6.48 -5.88
CA ASP A 237 -8.10 -5.52 -4.82
C ASP A 237 -7.96 -4.07 -5.31
N ALA A 238 -6.80 -3.72 -5.87
CA ALA A 238 -6.53 -2.38 -6.40
C ALA A 238 -7.57 -1.95 -7.44
N ALA A 239 -7.99 -2.87 -8.32
CA ALA A 239 -8.93 -2.58 -9.41
C ALA A 239 -10.41 -2.56 -8.98
N HIS A 240 -10.76 -2.99 -7.77
CA HIS A 240 -12.15 -3.03 -7.34
C HIS A 240 -12.68 -1.65 -6.92
N LEU A 241 -12.94 -0.82 -7.94
CA LEU A 241 -13.46 0.55 -7.84
C LEU A 241 -14.80 0.65 -8.56
N SER A 242 -15.88 0.79 -7.81
CA SER A 242 -17.24 0.88 -8.36
C SER A 242 -18.23 1.46 -7.34
N ALA A 243 -19.45 1.74 -7.78
CA ALA A 243 -20.53 2.13 -6.89
C ALA A 243 -20.92 1.05 -5.85
N GLU A 244 -20.51 -0.21 -6.04
CA GLU A 244 -20.72 -1.28 -5.05
C GLU A 244 -19.89 -1.04 -3.78
N ARG A 245 -18.70 -0.44 -3.92
CA ARG A 245 -17.88 0.02 -2.78
C ARG A 245 -18.44 1.28 -2.12
N ALA A 246 -19.25 2.07 -2.82
CA ALA A 246 -19.80 3.32 -2.30
C ALA A 246 -21.32 3.46 -2.57
N PRO A 247 -22.18 2.66 -1.91
CA PRO A 247 -23.63 2.77 -2.11
C PRO A 247 -24.16 4.13 -1.66
N ARG A 248 -24.87 4.84 -2.55
CA ARG A 248 -25.40 6.21 -2.30
C ARG A 248 -26.16 6.36 -0.99
N PHE A 249 -27.04 5.40 -0.69
CA PHE A 249 -27.85 5.46 0.51
C PHE A 249 -26.98 5.32 1.78
N LEU A 250 -25.98 4.44 1.74
CA LEU A 250 -25.04 4.26 2.84
C LEU A 250 -24.15 5.50 3.03
N MET A 251 -23.71 6.13 1.93
CA MET A 251 -22.99 7.41 1.96
C MET A 251 -23.79 8.50 2.67
N ALA A 252 -25.09 8.61 2.37
CA ALA A 252 -25.96 9.61 2.97
C ALA A 252 -26.13 9.41 4.49
N ILE A 253 -26.18 8.15 4.95
CA ILE A 253 -26.29 7.82 6.38
C ILE A 253 -24.95 8.04 7.10
N ARG A 254 -23.84 7.60 6.50
CA ARG A 254 -22.51 7.68 7.13
C ARG A 254 -21.93 9.09 7.11
N ASN A 255 -22.33 9.92 6.15
CA ASN A 255 -21.86 11.30 6.01
C ASN A 255 -20.32 11.44 6.08
N PRO A 256 -19.57 10.69 5.24
CA PRO A 256 -18.10 10.65 5.30
C PRO A 256 -17.51 12.06 5.11
N LYS A 257 -16.33 12.29 5.71
CA LYS A 257 -15.63 13.59 5.72
C LYS A 257 -14.22 13.49 5.12
N GLY A 258 -13.66 14.65 4.76
CA GLY A 258 -12.29 14.74 4.24
C GLY A 258 -12.04 13.84 3.03
N GLN A 259 -10.89 13.16 3.01
CA GLN A 259 -10.52 12.23 1.93
C GLN A 259 -11.53 11.10 1.74
N SER A 260 -12.12 10.59 2.83
CA SER A 260 -13.16 9.57 2.74
C SER A 260 -14.34 10.07 1.90
N ALA A 261 -14.79 11.32 2.10
CA ALA A 261 -15.89 11.89 1.30
C ALA A 261 -15.57 11.89 -0.20
N LEU A 262 -14.33 12.19 -0.58
CA LEU A 262 -13.87 12.16 -1.97
C LEU A 262 -13.90 10.74 -2.54
N HIS A 263 -13.38 9.75 -1.80
CA HIS A 263 -13.44 8.33 -2.19
C HIS A 263 -14.87 7.84 -2.42
N TRP A 264 -15.78 8.19 -1.51
CA TRP A 264 -17.20 7.87 -1.65
C TRP A 264 -17.81 8.57 -2.87
N SER A 265 -17.52 9.86 -3.06
CA SER A 265 -18.07 10.67 -4.15
C SER A 265 -17.71 10.10 -5.53
N PHE A 266 -16.44 9.79 -5.77
CA PHE A 266 -16.06 9.31 -7.10
C PHE A 266 -16.51 7.88 -7.37
N GLN A 267 -16.39 6.98 -6.40
CA GLN A 267 -16.77 5.57 -6.59
C GLN A 267 -18.27 5.44 -6.84
N THR A 268 -19.09 6.27 -6.19
CA THR A 268 -20.53 6.37 -6.42
C THR A 268 -20.92 6.65 -7.89
N LYS A 269 -20.04 7.28 -8.67
CA LYS A 269 -20.30 7.60 -10.08
C LYS A 269 -19.76 6.54 -11.05
N LEU A 270 -18.82 5.70 -10.61
CA LEU A 270 -18.24 4.64 -11.42
C LEU A 270 -19.22 3.48 -11.59
N GLY A 271 -19.40 3.05 -12.83
CA GLY A 271 -20.03 1.76 -13.14
C GLY A 271 -19.07 0.60 -12.88
N ASN A 272 -19.58 -0.63 -13.01
CA ASN A 272 -18.74 -1.82 -12.89
C ASN A 272 -17.68 -1.83 -14.01
N PRO A 273 -16.41 -2.09 -13.67
CA PRO A 273 -15.35 -2.11 -14.67
C PRO A 273 -15.54 -3.29 -15.62
N ARG A 274 -15.04 -3.10 -16.83
CA ARG A 274 -15.07 -4.12 -17.88
C ARG A 274 -13.70 -4.20 -18.53
N ARG A 275 -13.37 -5.36 -19.10
CA ARG A 275 -12.15 -5.56 -19.87
C ARG A 275 -12.48 -5.51 -21.36
N GLU A 276 -11.76 -4.68 -22.10
CA GLU A 276 -11.66 -4.76 -23.56
C GLU A 276 -10.20 -5.04 -23.91
N ASP A 277 -9.95 -6.13 -24.62
CA ASP A 277 -8.60 -6.60 -24.92
C ASP A 277 -7.74 -6.70 -23.66
N ASP A 278 -6.64 -5.94 -23.57
CA ASP A 278 -5.76 -5.89 -22.41
C ASP A 278 -6.04 -4.72 -21.45
N ARG A 279 -7.17 -4.01 -21.63
CA ARG A 279 -7.49 -2.79 -20.89
C ARG A 279 -8.67 -2.97 -19.96
N LEU A 280 -8.50 -2.54 -18.70
CA LEU A 280 -9.63 -2.25 -17.82
C LEU A 280 -10.21 -0.88 -18.17
N ILE A 281 -11.53 -0.82 -18.30
CA ILE A 281 -12.28 0.40 -18.63
C ILE A 281 -13.19 0.73 -17.46
N TYR A 282 -12.99 1.93 -16.92
CA TYR A 282 -13.86 2.55 -15.92
C TYR A 282 -14.61 3.70 -16.59
N ALA A 283 -15.93 3.69 -16.47
CA ALA A 283 -16.78 4.70 -17.05
C ALA A 283 -17.83 5.18 -16.04
N THR A 284 -18.24 6.44 -16.16
CA THR A 284 -19.20 7.04 -15.23
C THR A 284 -20.62 7.03 -15.74
N GLY A 285 -21.57 6.73 -14.85
CA GLY A 285 -23.00 6.86 -15.13
C GLY A 285 -23.45 8.32 -15.29
N SER A 286 -22.81 9.24 -14.56
CA SER A 286 -23.06 10.69 -14.61
C SER A 286 -21.76 11.48 -14.64
N SER A 287 -21.82 12.72 -15.11
CA SER A 287 -20.66 13.61 -15.15
C SER A 287 -20.26 14.12 -13.75
N PHE A 288 -19.00 14.50 -13.60
CA PHE A 288 -18.49 15.27 -12.47
C PHE A 288 -18.65 16.77 -12.75
N GLY A 289 -19.39 17.47 -11.89
CA GLY A 289 -19.52 18.93 -11.96
C GLY A 289 -18.28 19.66 -11.42
N ILE A 290 -18.28 20.98 -11.49
CA ILE A 290 -17.15 21.82 -11.03
C ILE A 290 -16.87 21.70 -9.52
N GLU A 291 -17.89 21.44 -8.71
CA GLU A 291 -17.74 21.24 -7.26
C GLU A 291 -17.17 19.85 -6.91
N GLU A 292 -17.04 18.95 -7.89
CA GLU A 292 -16.58 17.57 -7.72
C GLU A 292 -15.19 17.35 -8.32
N THR A 293 -14.46 18.42 -8.63
CA THR A 293 -13.13 18.38 -9.25
C THR A 293 -12.14 17.54 -8.45
N ASP A 294 -12.13 17.71 -7.12
CA ASP A 294 -11.20 16.98 -6.24
C ASP A 294 -11.50 15.48 -6.23
N ALA A 295 -12.78 15.10 -6.30
CA ALA A 295 -13.19 13.70 -6.39
C ALA A 295 -12.81 13.10 -7.77
N TRP A 296 -12.92 13.88 -8.85
CA TRP A 296 -12.48 13.46 -10.17
C TRP A 296 -10.96 13.27 -10.23
N TRP A 297 -10.18 14.19 -9.67
CA TRP A 297 -8.72 14.06 -9.61
C TRP A 297 -8.28 12.87 -8.75
N LEU A 298 -8.93 12.66 -7.61
CA LEU A 298 -8.70 11.46 -6.80
C LEU A 298 -9.03 10.17 -7.57
N CYS A 299 -10.08 10.18 -8.40
CA CYS A 299 -10.38 9.06 -9.29
C CYS A 299 -9.27 8.83 -10.31
N TYR A 300 -8.78 9.90 -10.96
CA TYR A 300 -7.66 9.83 -11.90
C TYR A 300 -6.40 9.25 -11.24
N ASP A 301 -6.02 9.74 -10.06
CA ASP A 301 -4.85 9.26 -9.32
C ASP A 301 -5.01 7.80 -8.86
N THR A 302 -6.21 7.42 -8.41
CA THR A 302 -6.51 6.05 -8.01
C THR A 302 -6.41 5.09 -9.20
N LEU A 303 -6.95 5.47 -10.36
CA LEU A 303 -6.82 4.67 -11.59
C LEU A 303 -5.38 4.62 -12.11
N GLY A 304 -4.60 5.69 -11.89
CA GLY A 304 -3.16 5.70 -12.13
C GLY A 304 -2.40 4.73 -11.21
N MET A 305 -2.85 4.54 -9.96
CA MET A 305 -2.30 3.52 -9.06
C MET A 305 -2.61 2.10 -9.56
N VAL A 306 -3.85 1.83 -9.99
CA VAL A 306 -4.22 0.55 -10.61
C VAL A 306 -3.38 0.27 -11.86
N GLN A 307 -3.15 1.29 -12.70
CA GLN A 307 -2.28 1.17 -13.88
C GLN A 307 -0.84 0.76 -13.50
N ARG A 308 -0.26 1.36 -12.46
CA ARG A 308 1.09 1.00 -11.99
C ARG A 308 1.12 -0.42 -11.45
N GLU A 309 0.15 -0.80 -10.63
CA GLU A 309 0.05 -2.15 -10.07
C GLU A 309 -0.05 -3.22 -11.17
N LEU A 310 -0.91 -3.02 -12.19
CA LEU A 310 -1.01 -3.90 -13.35
C LEU A 310 0.30 -4.00 -14.13
N HIS A 311 0.98 -2.86 -14.33
CA HIS A 311 2.24 -2.80 -15.06
C HIS A 311 3.37 -3.55 -14.33
N ASP A 312 3.54 -3.30 -13.04
CA ASP A 312 4.58 -3.92 -12.21
C ASP A 312 4.36 -5.44 -12.11
N VAL A 313 3.10 -5.87 -11.96
CA VAL A 313 2.73 -7.29 -11.97
C VAL A 313 2.99 -7.93 -13.33
N ASP A 314 2.67 -7.25 -14.44
CA ASP A 314 2.92 -7.75 -15.78
C ASP A 314 4.43 -7.95 -16.05
N ILE A 315 5.27 -7.00 -15.62
CA ILE A 315 6.74 -7.12 -15.67
C ILE A 315 7.23 -8.31 -14.84
N LEU A 316 6.74 -8.45 -13.60
CA LEU A 316 7.14 -9.55 -12.72
C LEU A 316 6.76 -10.91 -13.31
N LEU A 317 5.54 -11.06 -13.81
CA LEU A 317 5.07 -12.32 -14.39
C LEU A 317 5.85 -12.68 -15.67
N ASP A 318 6.12 -11.70 -16.53
CA ASP A 318 6.91 -11.88 -17.75
C ASP A 318 8.36 -12.26 -17.43
N GLY A 319 9.03 -11.50 -16.56
CA GLY A 319 10.43 -11.70 -16.17
C GLY A 319 10.67 -13.02 -15.43
N THR A 320 9.63 -13.60 -14.84
CA THR A 320 9.70 -14.89 -14.13
C THR A 320 9.07 -16.06 -14.90
N ASN A 321 8.73 -15.84 -16.17
CA ASN A 321 8.14 -16.83 -17.09
C ASN A 321 6.86 -17.49 -16.54
N ARG A 322 6.01 -16.68 -15.91
CA ARG A 322 4.69 -17.08 -15.41
C ARG A 322 3.59 -16.70 -16.42
N THR A 323 2.42 -17.31 -16.27
CA THR A 323 1.25 -16.91 -17.08
C THR A 323 0.87 -15.49 -16.74
N ARG A 324 0.87 -14.61 -17.75
CA ARG A 324 0.50 -13.21 -17.62
C ARG A 324 -1.02 -13.05 -17.53
N LEU A 325 -1.44 -11.97 -16.88
CA LEU A 325 -2.85 -11.60 -16.77
C LEU A 325 -3.37 -11.06 -18.12
N ALA A 326 -4.67 -11.19 -18.35
CA ALA A 326 -5.29 -10.68 -19.56
C ALA A 326 -5.34 -9.14 -19.54
N ALA A 327 -5.70 -8.53 -18.42
CA ALA A 327 -5.62 -7.08 -18.25
C ALA A 327 -4.21 -6.65 -17.84
N LYS A 328 -3.68 -5.61 -18.49
CA LYS A 328 -2.32 -5.08 -18.31
C LYS A 328 -2.28 -3.58 -18.11
N GLN A 329 -3.38 -2.89 -18.41
CA GLN A 329 -3.46 -1.44 -18.36
C GLN A 329 -4.88 -0.97 -18.05
N VAL A 330 -5.00 0.30 -17.66
CA VAL A 330 -6.26 1.01 -17.45
C VAL A 330 -6.45 2.04 -18.56
N ALA A 331 -7.58 1.99 -19.26
CA ALA A 331 -7.87 2.90 -20.34
C ALA A 331 -7.95 4.35 -19.86
N GLY A 332 -7.10 5.22 -20.43
CA GLY A 332 -7.09 6.65 -20.14
C GLY A 332 -6.34 7.08 -18.89
N ALA A 333 -5.83 6.15 -18.06
CA ALA A 333 -5.19 6.49 -16.78
C ALA A 333 -3.91 7.34 -16.91
N GLY A 334 -3.27 7.40 -18.08
CA GLY A 334 -2.08 8.22 -18.34
C GLY A 334 -2.36 9.63 -18.87
N SER A 335 -3.62 10.00 -19.11
CA SER A 335 -3.97 11.32 -19.67
C SER A 335 -5.34 11.78 -19.18
N PRO A 336 -5.43 12.91 -18.46
CA PRO A 336 -6.72 13.41 -17.99
C PRO A 336 -7.73 13.64 -19.13
N ASP A 337 -7.25 14.13 -20.28
CA ASP A 337 -8.06 14.32 -21.48
C ASP A 337 -8.62 13.01 -22.05
N MET A 338 -7.85 11.92 -21.98
CA MET A 338 -8.33 10.60 -22.41
C MET A 338 -9.26 9.99 -21.38
N LEU A 339 -8.95 10.10 -20.08
CA LEU A 339 -9.83 9.59 -19.02
C LEU A 339 -11.17 10.31 -19.02
N ALA A 340 -11.20 11.63 -19.24
CA ALA A 340 -12.41 12.45 -19.27
C ALA A 340 -13.45 11.98 -20.32
N LYS A 341 -13.03 11.23 -21.34
CA LYS A 341 -13.94 10.62 -22.33
C LYS A 341 -14.75 9.47 -21.74
N LEU A 342 -14.22 8.80 -20.72
CA LEU A 342 -14.84 7.66 -20.03
C LEU A 342 -15.43 8.07 -18.68
N VAL A 343 -14.65 8.81 -17.89
CA VAL A 343 -15.01 9.42 -16.61
C VAL A 343 -15.40 10.87 -16.87
N ARG A 344 -16.66 11.06 -17.26
CA ARG A 344 -17.16 12.32 -17.85
C ARG A 344 -17.15 13.49 -16.87
N VAL A 345 -16.90 14.68 -17.39
CA VAL A 345 -16.95 15.98 -16.69
C VAL A 345 -18.00 16.89 -17.32
N GLU A 346 -18.49 17.87 -16.57
CA GLU A 346 -19.48 18.84 -17.04
C GLU A 346 -19.15 20.25 -16.52
N GLY A 347 -19.08 21.23 -17.43
CA GLY A 347 -18.82 22.63 -17.08
C GLY A 347 -17.35 22.97 -16.80
N TRP A 348 -16.43 22.02 -16.97
CA TRP A 348 -14.99 22.22 -16.81
C TRP A 348 -14.21 21.20 -17.65
N LYS A 349 -12.89 21.42 -17.80
CA LYS A 349 -11.97 20.52 -18.48
C LYS A 349 -10.82 20.15 -17.54
N PRO A 350 -10.55 18.85 -17.30
CA PRO A 350 -9.33 18.42 -16.65
C PRO A 350 -8.13 18.83 -17.48
N VAL A 351 -7.23 19.60 -16.87
CA VAL A 351 -5.96 19.96 -17.49
C VAL A 351 -4.87 19.50 -16.56
N ASP A 352 -4.02 18.60 -17.06
CA ASP A 352 -2.83 18.15 -16.33
C ASP A 352 -1.80 19.29 -16.33
N ALA A 353 -2.00 20.26 -15.43
CA ALA A 353 -1.05 21.33 -15.20
C ALA A 353 0.09 20.82 -14.31
N LYS A 354 0.83 19.80 -14.78
CA LYS A 354 2.08 19.40 -14.13
C LYS A 354 3.05 20.55 -14.24
N LEU A 355 3.53 21.02 -13.09
CA LEU A 355 4.73 21.84 -13.01
C LEU A 355 5.89 21.01 -13.54
N ASN A 356 6.12 21.08 -14.85
CA ASN A 356 7.34 20.56 -15.44
C ASN A 356 8.46 21.51 -15.05
N VAL A 357 9.21 21.13 -14.00
CA VAL A 357 10.46 21.80 -13.69
C VAL A 357 11.50 21.29 -14.69
N SER A 358 11.43 21.79 -15.93
CA SER A 358 12.36 21.43 -17.01
C SER A 358 13.78 21.94 -16.77
N ASN A 359 13.98 22.77 -15.75
CA ASN A 359 15.28 23.26 -15.34
C ASN A 359 15.28 23.44 -13.81
N VAL A 360 15.30 22.32 -13.08
CA VAL A 360 15.43 22.28 -11.62
C VAL A 360 16.56 23.20 -11.14
N PRO A 361 17.74 23.26 -11.79
CA PRO A 361 18.80 24.19 -11.39
C PRO A 361 18.41 25.67 -11.44
N THR A 362 17.67 26.10 -12.45
CA THR A 362 17.20 27.50 -12.57
C THR A 362 16.10 27.78 -11.56
N LEU A 363 15.20 26.82 -11.32
CA LEU A 363 14.19 26.93 -10.28
C LEU A 363 14.84 27.06 -8.89
N VAL A 364 15.84 26.23 -8.59
CA VAL A 364 16.64 26.31 -7.36
C VAL A 364 17.41 27.61 -7.29
N ARG A 365 17.99 28.11 -8.38
CA ARG A 365 18.65 29.42 -8.37
C ARG A 365 17.67 30.58 -8.18
N THR A 366 16.42 30.44 -8.59
CA THR A 366 15.40 31.51 -8.54
C THR A 366 14.58 31.48 -7.24
N LEU A 367 14.30 30.30 -6.71
CA LEU A 367 13.55 30.05 -5.47
C LEU A 367 14.45 29.70 -4.27
N GLY A 368 15.60 29.08 -4.48
CA GLY A 368 16.59 28.76 -3.45
C GLY A 368 17.83 29.67 -3.46
N GLY A 369 18.03 30.43 -4.54
CA GLY A 369 19.10 31.42 -4.72
C GLY A 369 18.54 32.79 -5.11
N GLU A 370 19.42 33.81 -5.10
CA GLU A 370 19.24 35.26 -5.36
C GLU A 370 18.05 35.98 -4.71
N LYS A 371 16.82 35.47 -4.77
CA LYS A 371 15.60 36.11 -4.24
C LYS A 371 15.14 35.64 -2.85
N LEU A 372 15.49 34.44 -2.41
CA LEU A 372 15.08 33.88 -1.11
C LEU A 372 16.23 33.82 -0.08
N TYR A 373 17.46 33.55 -0.54
CA TYR A 373 18.65 33.43 0.32
C TYR A 373 19.84 34.30 -0.13
N GLY A 374 19.74 35.00 -1.26
CA GLY A 374 20.90 35.64 -1.89
C GLY A 374 21.87 34.62 -2.49
N ASP A 375 22.93 35.09 -3.15
CA ASP A 375 23.91 34.25 -3.88
C ASP A 375 24.99 33.65 -2.95
N ASN A 376 24.59 33.26 -1.72
CA ASN A 376 25.54 32.81 -0.69
C ASN A 376 25.56 31.27 -0.57
N PRO A 377 26.67 30.60 -0.95
CA PRO A 377 26.78 29.14 -0.91
C PRO A 377 26.69 28.55 0.52
N ILE A 378 26.82 29.37 1.57
CA ILE A 378 26.70 28.91 2.97
C ILE A 378 25.34 28.26 3.27
N TYR A 379 24.26 28.68 2.58
CA TYR A 379 22.91 28.16 2.84
C TYR A 379 22.75 26.71 2.38
N ALA A 380 23.33 26.34 1.23
CA ALA A 380 23.31 24.96 0.76
C ALA A 380 24.08 24.03 1.71
N VAL A 381 25.22 24.49 2.24
CA VAL A 381 25.98 23.74 3.26
C VAL A 381 25.17 23.61 4.55
N ARG A 382 24.49 24.67 4.98
CA ARG A 382 23.61 24.65 6.15
C ARG A 382 22.48 23.62 6.00
N GLU A 383 21.80 23.59 4.86
CA GLU A 383 20.70 22.64 4.59
C GLU A 383 21.22 21.19 4.61
N LEU A 384 22.40 20.93 4.03
CA LEU A 384 23.06 19.61 4.11
C LEU A 384 23.33 19.20 5.56
N ILE A 385 23.91 20.10 6.36
CA ILE A 385 24.18 19.84 7.78
C ILE A 385 22.87 19.61 8.55
N GLN A 386 21.81 20.38 8.28
CA GLN A 386 20.50 20.20 8.92
C GLN A 386 19.89 18.84 8.58
N ASN A 387 19.94 18.41 7.32
CA ASN A 387 19.49 17.07 6.92
C ASN A 387 20.28 15.97 7.61
N SER A 388 21.61 16.10 7.72
CA SER A 388 22.45 15.17 8.47
C SER A 388 22.13 15.17 9.97
N CYS A 389 21.84 16.32 10.58
CA CYS A 389 21.38 16.40 11.97
C CYS A 389 20.05 15.67 12.17
N ASP A 390 19.07 15.86 11.28
CA ASP A 390 17.77 15.18 11.34
C ASP A 390 17.94 13.66 11.17
N ALA A 391 18.81 13.22 10.25
CA ALA A 391 19.11 11.79 10.04
C ALA A 391 19.80 11.14 11.25
N ILE A 392 20.74 11.84 11.90
CA ILE A 392 21.38 11.38 13.14
C ILE A 392 20.36 11.37 14.28
N ARG A 393 19.54 12.40 14.44
CA ARG A 393 18.48 12.46 15.47
C ARG A 393 17.52 11.29 15.33
N ALA A 394 17.05 11.01 14.13
CA ALA A 394 16.18 9.87 13.88
C ALA A 394 16.82 8.55 14.31
N ARG A 395 18.10 8.36 13.99
CA ARG A 395 18.84 7.16 14.41
C ARG A 395 19.06 7.11 15.93
N ARG A 396 19.33 8.23 16.59
CA ARG A 396 19.44 8.30 18.06
C ARG A 396 18.15 7.85 18.74
N ILE A 397 17.01 8.30 18.23
CA ILE A 397 15.69 7.94 18.76
C ILE A 397 15.47 6.42 18.64
N LEU A 398 15.67 5.84 17.45
CA LEU A 398 15.37 4.43 17.20
C LEU A 398 16.35 3.47 17.90
N GLU A 399 17.65 3.78 17.89
CA GLU A 399 18.67 2.95 18.54
C GLU A 399 18.91 3.35 20.01
N LYS A 400 18.13 4.29 20.56
CA LYS A 400 18.26 4.84 21.92
C LYS A 400 19.69 5.27 22.27
N ARG A 401 20.33 5.95 21.33
CA ARG A 401 21.72 6.41 21.50
C ARG A 401 21.79 7.73 22.28
N PRO A 402 22.93 8.02 22.93
CA PRO A 402 23.16 9.30 23.60
C PRO A 402 22.96 10.53 22.70
N ASP A 403 22.62 11.66 23.30
CA ASP A 403 22.40 12.94 22.60
C ASP A 403 23.65 13.51 21.93
N ASP A 404 24.84 13.04 22.30
CA ASP A 404 26.13 13.40 21.71
C ASP A 404 26.62 12.39 20.65
N TRP A 405 25.87 11.31 20.39
CA TRP A 405 26.29 10.27 19.45
C TRP A 405 26.13 10.67 17.98
N GLY A 406 27.09 10.30 17.14
CA GLY A 406 27.01 10.44 15.68
C GLY A 406 27.74 11.69 15.19
N THR A 407 28.41 11.54 14.05
CA THR A 407 29.31 12.56 13.50
C THR A 407 28.80 13.05 12.16
N ILE A 408 28.96 14.35 11.90
CA ILE A 408 28.84 14.95 10.57
C ILE A 408 30.25 15.37 10.15
N THR A 409 30.74 14.81 9.06
CA THR A 409 32.04 15.17 8.47
C THR A 409 31.79 16.02 7.24
N VAL A 410 32.40 17.20 7.21
CA VAL A 410 32.38 18.10 6.05
C VAL A 410 33.83 18.31 5.61
N GLY A 411 34.12 18.04 4.35
CA GLY A 411 35.46 18.17 3.81
C GLY A 411 35.49 18.31 2.30
N LEU A 412 36.65 18.65 1.77
CA LEU A 412 36.91 18.66 0.33
C LEU A 412 37.71 17.40 -0.03
N ASN A 413 37.30 16.72 -1.10
CA ASN A 413 38.00 15.57 -1.64
C ASN A 413 38.40 15.83 -3.09
N GLU A 414 39.69 15.82 -3.38
CA GLU A 414 40.21 16.02 -4.73
C GLU A 414 40.32 14.66 -5.44
N THR A 415 39.73 14.59 -6.63
CA THR A 415 39.66 13.37 -7.44
C THR A 415 40.11 13.66 -8.87
N THR A 416 40.27 12.61 -9.68
CA THR A 416 40.52 12.76 -11.12
C THR A 416 39.38 13.48 -11.86
N GLU A 417 38.19 13.55 -11.27
CA GLU A 417 37.02 14.25 -11.83
C GLU A 417 36.88 15.71 -11.32
N GLY A 418 37.78 16.16 -10.45
CA GLY A 418 37.74 17.50 -9.84
C GLY A 418 37.62 17.47 -8.30
N VAL A 419 37.37 18.64 -7.72
CA VAL A 419 37.20 18.83 -6.27
C VAL A 419 35.75 18.64 -5.88
N TRP A 420 35.49 17.74 -4.95
CA TRP A 420 34.16 17.45 -4.40
C TRP A 420 34.03 17.98 -2.99
N LEU A 421 32.97 18.74 -2.71
CA LEU A 421 32.51 18.94 -1.33
C LEU A 421 31.79 17.67 -0.87
N VAL A 422 32.30 17.05 0.19
CA VAL A 422 31.77 15.83 0.78
C VAL A 422 31.15 16.15 2.14
N VAL A 423 29.87 15.85 2.28
CA VAL A 423 29.16 15.82 3.57
C VAL A 423 28.77 14.37 3.85
N SER A 424 29.21 13.84 4.98
CA SER A 424 28.94 12.47 5.41
C SER A 424 28.39 12.47 6.83
N ASP A 425 27.39 11.65 7.10
CA ASP A 425 26.81 11.49 8.43
C ASP A 425 26.63 10.03 8.84
N ASP A 426 26.61 9.80 10.15
CA ASP A 426 26.33 8.48 10.75
C ASP A 426 24.81 8.22 10.89
N GLY A 427 23.96 8.95 10.18
CA GLY A 427 22.52 8.94 10.36
C GLY A 427 21.83 7.64 9.96
N ILE A 428 20.50 7.71 9.86
CA ILE A 428 19.63 6.56 9.64
C ILE A 428 19.79 5.92 8.24
N GLY A 429 20.25 6.71 7.26
CA GLY A 429 20.37 6.29 5.87
C GLY A 429 19.02 6.17 5.15
N MET A 430 19.05 5.83 3.86
CA MET A 430 17.87 5.80 3.00
C MET A 430 17.71 4.44 2.30
N SER A 431 16.47 4.00 2.12
CA SER A 431 16.14 2.91 1.19
C SER A 431 16.10 3.41 -0.25
N GLU A 432 16.04 2.47 -1.19
CA GLU A 432 15.85 2.78 -2.62
C GLU A 432 14.57 3.59 -2.86
N ARG A 433 13.48 3.24 -2.17
CA ARG A 433 12.19 3.95 -2.23
C ARG A 433 12.32 5.41 -1.79
N VAL A 434 13.08 5.67 -0.73
CA VAL A 434 13.34 7.04 -0.24
C VAL A 434 14.22 7.81 -1.23
N LEU A 435 15.27 7.16 -1.77
CA LEU A 435 16.21 7.77 -2.72
C LEU A 435 15.58 8.12 -4.07
N THR A 436 14.62 7.32 -4.53
CA THR A 436 13.99 7.47 -5.87
C THR A 436 12.65 8.22 -5.84
N GLY A 437 12.07 8.43 -4.65
CA GLY A 437 10.85 9.23 -4.47
C GLY A 437 11.12 10.47 -3.60
N PRO A 438 10.86 10.43 -2.28
CA PRO A 438 10.89 11.62 -1.41
C PRO A 438 12.16 12.48 -1.45
N LEU A 439 13.33 11.91 -1.75
CA LEU A 439 14.57 12.69 -1.90
C LEU A 439 14.52 13.61 -3.13
N LEU A 440 13.87 13.15 -4.20
CA LEU A 440 13.76 13.82 -5.49
C LEU A 440 12.43 14.58 -5.65
N ASP A 441 11.48 14.38 -4.75
CA ASP A 441 10.20 15.09 -4.75
C ASP A 441 10.38 16.52 -4.22
N PHE A 442 10.00 17.50 -5.04
CA PHE A 442 10.06 18.91 -4.65
C PHE A 442 8.86 19.28 -3.76
N GLY A 443 9.12 19.83 -2.58
CA GLY A 443 8.09 20.48 -1.77
C GLY A 443 7.37 19.59 -0.75
N GLN A 444 7.80 18.32 -0.57
CA GLN A 444 7.29 17.45 0.49
C GLN A 444 8.40 17.02 1.44
N SER A 445 8.20 17.19 2.76
CA SER A 445 9.15 16.68 3.75
C SER A 445 8.90 15.20 4.02
N PHE A 446 9.91 14.37 3.74
CA PHE A 446 9.90 12.93 4.03
C PHE A 446 9.42 12.63 5.45
N TRP A 447 9.92 13.37 6.45
CA TRP A 447 9.66 13.10 7.87
C TRP A 447 8.19 13.23 8.28
N ARG A 448 7.37 13.96 7.52
CA ARG A 448 5.92 14.11 7.76
C ARG A 448 5.06 13.15 6.94
N SER A 449 5.67 12.38 6.04
CA SER A 449 4.95 11.45 5.18
C SER A 449 4.56 10.17 5.92
N SER A 450 3.50 9.49 5.45
CA SER A 450 3.18 8.13 5.89
C SER A 450 4.34 7.16 5.65
N LEU A 451 5.10 7.39 4.57
CA LEU A 451 6.28 6.64 4.20
C LEU A 451 7.37 6.68 5.31
N ALA A 452 7.53 7.78 6.04
CA ALA A 452 8.47 7.80 7.18
C ALA A 452 8.07 6.83 8.31
N LYS A 453 6.77 6.64 8.57
CA LYS A 453 6.27 5.68 9.57
C LYS A 453 6.50 4.24 9.12
N GLU A 454 6.32 3.96 7.82
CA GLU A 454 6.59 2.65 7.24
C GLU A 454 8.07 2.30 7.24
N GLU A 455 8.94 3.25 6.88
CA GLU A 455 10.39 3.00 6.78
C GLU A 455 11.07 2.96 8.15
N PHE A 456 10.53 3.70 9.12
CA PHE A 456 11.09 3.88 10.45
C PHE A 456 10.02 3.78 11.55
N PRO A 457 9.46 2.58 11.80
CA PRO A 457 8.45 2.38 12.83
C PRO A 457 8.97 2.78 14.22
N GLY A 458 8.15 3.52 14.96
CA GLY A 458 8.42 3.99 16.32
C GLY A 458 9.12 5.35 16.39
N LEU A 459 9.48 5.91 15.23
CA LEU A 459 10.19 7.19 15.15
C LEU A 459 9.33 8.36 15.63
N HIS A 460 8.04 8.39 15.25
CA HIS A 460 7.13 9.46 15.65
C HIS A 460 6.81 9.37 17.15
N ALA A 461 6.53 8.16 17.63
CA ALA A 461 6.34 7.87 19.06
C ALA A 461 7.56 8.27 19.90
N GLY A 462 8.76 8.14 19.34
CA GLY A 462 10.02 8.56 19.95
C GLY A 462 10.25 10.08 19.96
N GLY A 463 9.31 10.89 19.47
CA GLY A 463 9.37 12.35 19.53
C GLY A 463 10.20 12.99 18.41
N MET A 464 10.34 12.32 17.27
CA MET A 464 11.06 12.90 16.13
C MET A 464 10.37 14.18 15.66
N SER A 465 11.11 15.28 15.68
CA SER A 465 10.73 16.55 15.09
C SER A 465 11.85 17.00 14.17
N ALA A 466 11.57 16.99 12.86
CA ALA A 466 12.53 17.38 11.84
C ALA A 466 12.65 18.90 11.75
N ILE A 467 13.88 19.38 11.61
CA ILE A 467 14.17 20.79 11.32
C ILE A 467 13.80 21.11 9.87
N GLY A 468 14.03 20.17 8.95
CA GLY A 468 13.65 20.29 7.54
C GLY A 468 12.15 20.11 7.29
N GLN A 469 11.44 21.20 7.01
CA GLN A 469 9.96 21.17 6.87
C GLN A 469 9.43 21.30 5.44
N PHE A 470 10.23 21.83 4.51
CA PHE A 470 9.74 22.30 3.21
C PHE A 470 10.06 21.37 2.02
N GLY A 471 10.91 20.35 2.19
CA GLY A 471 11.22 19.42 1.09
C GLY A 471 11.93 20.04 -0.11
N ILE A 472 12.61 21.19 0.09
CA ILE A 472 13.39 21.89 -0.95
C ILE A 472 14.89 21.86 -0.68
N GLY A 473 15.30 21.47 0.53
CA GLY A 473 16.68 21.58 1.01
C GLY A 473 17.67 20.72 0.22
N PHE A 474 17.27 19.53 -0.24
CA PHE A 474 18.14 18.68 -1.05
C PHE A 474 18.57 19.38 -2.35
N PHE A 475 17.66 20.07 -3.03
CA PHE A 475 17.98 20.70 -4.31
C PHE A 475 18.91 21.92 -4.18
N SER A 476 19.03 22.53 -2.99
CA SER A 476 19.97 23.64 -2.74
C SER A 476 21.43 23.28 -3.03
N ILE A 477 21.79 21.99 -3.03
CA ILE A 477 23.14 21.51 -3.37
C ILE A 477 23.60 21.90 -4.77
N PHE A 478 22.67 22.13 -5.70
CA PHE A 478 23.00 22.59 -7.05
C PHE A 478 23.48 24.06 -7.10
N MET A 479 23.42 24.78 -5.97
CA MET A 479 24.13 26.06 -5.79
C MET A 479 25.65 25.86 -5.61
N LEU A 480 26.09 24.65 -5.19
CA LEU A 480 27.49 24.33 -4.89
C LEU A 480 28.20 23.64 -6.05
N GLY A 481 27.49 22.91 -6.90
CA GLY A 481 28.08 22.18 -8.02
C GLY A 481 27.06 21.64 -9.02
N GLU A 482 27.53 21.24 -10.19
CA GLU A 482 26.68 20.75 -11.28
C GLU A 482 26.41 19.24 -11.22
N ARG A 483 27.27 18.49 -10.51
CA ARG A 483 27.17 17.05 -10.36
C ARG A 483 26.99 16.72 -8.89
N VAL A 484 26.01 15.87 -8.61
CA VAL A 484 25.73 15.39 -7.27
C VAL A 484 25.91 13.87 -7.28
N LYS A 485 26.54 13.36 -6.22
CA LYS A 485 26.61 11.92 -5.97
C LYS A 485 26.12 11.68 -4.55
N VAL A 486 25.09 10.84 -4.43
CA VAL A 486 24.55 10.41 -3.14
C VAL A 486 24.88 8.94 -2.96
N THR A 487 25.54 8.60 -1.86
CA THR A 487 25.73 7.21 -1.43
C THR A 487 25.12 7.08 -0.05
N SER A 488 24.19 6.13 0.11
CA SER A 488 23.48 5.93 1.38
C SER A 488 23.33 4.45 1.69
N ARG A 489 23.28 4.13 2.98
CA ARG A 489 23.01 2.78 3.48
C ARG A 489 22.17 2.91 4.73
N ARG A 490 21.04 2.21 4.77
CA ARG A 490 20.22 2.15 5.99
C ARG A 490 21.00 1.51 7.14
N PHE A 491 20.80 2.05 8.34
CA PHE A 491 21.49 1.60 9.55
C PHE A 491 21.26 0.12 9.88
N ASP A 492 20.13 -0.44 9.46
CA ASP A 492 19.67 -1.81 9.71
C ASP A 492 20.03 -2.81 8.59
N THR A 493 20.90 -2.41 7.65
CA THR A 493 21.30 -3.25 6.51
C THR A 493 22.80 -3.58 6.50
N GLY A 494 23.13 -4.76 5.94
CA GLY A 494 24.51 -5.22 5.74
C GLY A 494 25.35 -4.29 4.85
N LYS A 495 26.68 -4.35 4.96
CA LYS A 495 27.61 -3.48 4.17
C LYS A 495 27.47 -3.67 2.66
N ASP A 496 27.00 -4.83 2.21
CA ASP A 496 26.74 -5.21 0.83
C ASP A 496 25.49 -4.55 0.21
N LYS A 497 24.68 -3.83 1.00
CA LYS A 497 23.44 -3.17 0.55
C LYS A 497 23.55 -1.64 0.42
N ALA A 498 24.75 -1.11 0.21
CA ALA A 498 24.93 0.32 -0.04
C ALA A 498 24.31 0.71 -1.40
N LEU A 499 23.55 1.82 -1.41
CA LEU A 499 22.89 2.36 -2.59
C LEU A 499 23.63 3.64 -3.05
N SER A 500 23.78 3.82 -4.36
CA SER A 500 24.40 5.02 -4.94
C SER A 500 23.56 5.57 -6.07
N VAL A 501 23.28 6.88 -6.05
CA VAL A 501 22.51 7.60 -7.07
C VAL A 501 23.33 8.79 -7.55
N TRP A 502 23.23 9.10 -8.85
CA TRP A 502 23.87 10.24 -9.49
C TRP A 502 22.79 11.16 -10.09
N PRO A 503 22.26 12.12 -9.30
CA PRO A 503 21.38 13.13 -9.85
C PRO A 503 22.19 14.04 -10.79
N GLU A 504 21.91 13.95 -12.10
CA GLU A 504 22.51 14.81 -13.10
C GLU A 504 21.63 16.02 -13.41
N LYS A 505 22.28 17.07 -13.89
CA LYS A 505 21.68 18.33 -14.32
C LYS A 505 21.16 18.17 -15.75
N SER A 506 19.95 17.62 -15.93
CA SER A 506 19.27 17.63 -17.25
C SER A 506 18.49 18.91 -17.45
#